data_AF-A0A1C6RGA3-F1
#
_entry.id   AF-A0A1C6RGA3-F1
#
_cell.length_a   1.000
_cell.length_b   1.000
_cell.length_c   1.000
_cell.angle_alpha   90.00
_cell.angle_beta   90.00
_cell.angle_gamma   90.00
#
_symmetry.space_group_name_H-M   'P 1'
#
loop_
_entity.id
_entity.type
_entity.pdbx_description
1 polymer ?
#
loop_
_entity_poly.entity_id
_entity_poly.type
_entity_poly.pdbx_seq_one_letter_code
_entity_poly.pdbx_strand_id
1 'polypeptide(L)'
;MGVYHSRNALAGPLTPDRLAAVELHRTPLGRRGYRPDDVDALLHRLAYEIGERIRQRDQVWEENRRLKHALRTWQSEHATTRHER
;
A
#
# COMPACT_ATOMS: atom_id res chain seq x y z
N MET A 1 5.07 8.36 12.22
CA MET A 1 3.83 7.93 11.54
C MET A 1 2.89 7.38 12.60
N GLY A 2 1.70 7.95 12.74
CA GLY A 2 0.69 7.42 13.67
C GLY A 2 0.22 6.06 13.17
N VAL A 3 0.55 5.00 13.90
CA VAL A 3 0.04 3.67 13.57
C VAL A 3 -1.43 3.69 13.91
N TYR A 4 -2.29 3.48 12.91
CA TYR A 4 -3.72 3.34 13.16
C TYR A 4 -3.95 2.08 14.01
N HIS A 5 -4.19 2.26 15.30
CA HIS A 5 -4.46 1.18 16.25
C HIS A 5 -5.97 0.99 16.36
N SER A 6 -6.58 0.29 15.40
CA SER A 6 -7.91 -0.28 15.64
C SER A 6 -7.80 -1.49 16.55
N ARG A 7 -8.77 -1.71 17.44
CA ARG A 7 -8.89 -2.95 18.24
C ARG A 7 -9.26 -4.19 17.39
N ASN A 8 -9.28 -4.06 16.06
CA ASN A 8 -9.79 -5.07 15.13
C ASN A 8 -8.68 -5.70 14.28
N ALA A 9 -9.04 -6.80 13.61
CA ALA A 9 -8.22 -7.66 12.76
C ALA A 9 -7.34 -6.97 11.69
N LEU A 10 -7.52 -5.66 11.47
CA LEU A 10 -6.77 -4.82 10.53
C LEU A 10 -5.63 -4.01 11.18
N ALA A 11 -5.21 -4.32 12.40
CA ALA A 11 -4.07 -3.67 13.05
C ALA A 11 -2.74 -3.91 12.29
N GLY A 12 -2.30 -2.94 11.49
CA GLY A 12 -1.06 -2.98 10.69
C GLY A 12 -1.27 -2.44 9.28
N PRO A 13 -0.33 -2.66 8.36
CA PRO A 13 -0.48 -2.24 6.96
C PRO A 13 -1.76 -2.85 6.37
N LEU A 14 -2.54 -2.00 5.71
CA LEU A 14 -3.73 -2.42 5.00
C LEU A 14 -3.30 -2.98 3.64
N THR A 15 -3.34 -4.31 3.51
CA THR A 15 -2.99 -5.01 2.26
C THR A 15 -4.24 -5.65 1.65
N PRO A 16 -4.24 -5.90 0.33
CA PRO A 16 -5.36 -6.57 -0.34
C PRO A 16 -5.67 -7.93 0.29
N ASP A 17 -4.64 -8.74 0.55
CA ASP A 17 -4.79 -10.07 1.15
C ASP A 17 -5.41 -10.00 2.55
N ARG A 18 -5.02 -8.99 3.33
CA ARG A 18 -5.56 -8.80 4.68
C ARG A 18 -7.01 -8.36 4.68
N LEU A 19 -7.42 -7.55 3.70
CA LEU A 19 -8.82 -7.19 3.50
C LEU A 19 -9.66 -8.37 3.02
N ALA A 20 -9.11 -9.23 2.16
CA ALA A 20 -9.80 -10.43 1.69
C ALA A 20 -9.96 -11.49 2.79
N ALA A 21 -9.02 -11.56 3.74
CA ALA A 21 -9.02 -12.53 4.83
C ALA A 21 -9.72 -12.03 6.12
N VAL A 22 -10.30 -10.83 6.12
CA VAL A 22 -10.90 -10.28 7.35
C VAL A 22 -12.23 -10.96 7.66
N GLU A 23 -12.32 -11.59 8.82
CA GLU A 23 -13.59 -12.14 9.32
C GLU A 23 -14.30 -11.10 10.18
N LEU A 24 -15.55 -10.78 9.81
CA LEU A 24 -16.41 -9.86 10.55
C LEU A 24 -17.53 -10.65 11.24
N HIS A 25 -17.57 -10.58 12.56
CA HIS A 25 -18.61 -11.24 13.34
C HIS A 25 -19.98 -10.58 13.13
N ARG A 26 -21.02 -11.40 13.02
CA ARG A 26 -22.40 -10.94 12.98
C ARG A 26 -22.79 -10.28 14.30
N THR A 27 -23.66 -9.29 14.22
CA THR A 27 -24.18 -8.61 15.40
C THR A 27 -25.05 -9.57 16.23
N PRO A 28 -25.02 -9.49 17.58
CA PRO A 28 -25.91 -10.28 18.44
C PRO A 28 -27.40 -10.11 18.10
N LEU A 29 -28.19 -11.13 18.40
CA LEU A 29 -29.65 -11.13 18.23
C LEU A 29 -30.30 -9.89 18.85
N GLY A 30 -31.28 -9.30 18.15
CA GLY A 30 -32.00 -8.11 18.59
C GLY A 30 -31.32 -6.77 18.27
N ARG A 31 -30.13 -6.80 17.63
CA ARG A 31 -29.44 -5.59 17.15
C ARG A 31 -29.37 -5.58 15.62
N ARG A 32 -29.41 -4.38 15.04
CA ARG A 32 -29.22 -4.19 13.59
C ARG A 32 -27.73 -4.32 13.27
N GLY A 33 -27.40 -5.16 12.30
CA GLY A 33 -26.08 -5.27 11.70
C GLY A 33 -26.10 -4.88 10.22
N TYR A 34 -24.93 -4.72 9.62
CA TYR A 34 -24.80 -4.58 8.17
C TYR A 34 -25.19 -5.89 7.47
N ARG A 35 -25.66 -5.77 6.22
CA ARG A 35 -25.89 -6.94 5.37
C ARG A 35 -24.54 -7.53 4.97
N PRO A 36 -24.29 -8.84 5.17
CA PRO A 36 -23.02 -9.46 4.81
C PRO A 36 -22.64 -9.21 3.36
N ASP A 37 -23.57 -9.40 2.42
CA ASP A 37 -23.31 -9.22 0.98
C ASP A 37 -22.82 -7.81 0.62
N ASP A 38 -23.39 -6.78 1.24
CA ASP A 38 -23.01 -5.38 1.00
C ASP A 38 -21.60 -5.10 1.54
N VAL A 39 -21.27 -5.70 2.69
CA VAL A 39 -19.93 -5.58 3.30
C VAL A 39 -18.90 -6.35 2.50
N ASP A 40 -19.23 -7.56 2.04
CA ASP A 40 -18.33 -8.39 1.23
C ASP A 40 -18.03 -7.70 -0.11
N ALA A 41 -19.04 -7.12 -0.77
CA ALA A 41 -18.85 -6.34 -1.99
C ALA A 41 -17.95 -5.12 -1.77
N LEU A 42 -18.15 -4.41 -0.64
CA LEU A 42 -17.31 -3.27 -0.27
C LEU A 42 -15.85 -3.70 -0.01
N LEU A 43 -15.63 -4.78 0.75
CA LEU A 43 -14.29 -5.30 1.05
C LEU A 43 -13.57 -5.75 -0.21
N HIS A 44 -14.27 -6.41 -1.14
CA HIS A 44 -13.72 -6.81 -2.43
C HIS A 44 -13.27 -5.59 -3.25
N ARG A 45 -14.11 -4.56 -3.33
CA ARG A 45 -13.76 -3.30 -4.02
C ARG A 45 -12.57 -2.61 -3.39
N LEU A 46 -12.52 -2.54 -2.05
CA LEU A 46 -11.41 -1.93 -1.31
C LEU A 46 -10.10 -2.69 -1.51
N ALA A 47 -10.13 -4.02 -1.48
CA ALA A 47 -8.95 -4.84 -1.71
C ALA A 47 -8.37 -4.57 -3.11
N TYR A 48 -9.21 -4.48 -4.14
CA TYR A 48 -8.81 -4.11 -5.49
C TYR A 48 -8.16 -2.72 -5.53
N GLU A 49 -8.82 -1.70 -4.98
CA GLU A 49 -8.31 -0.32 -5.02
C GLU A 49 -6.99 -0.15 -4.27
N ILE A 50 -6.82 -0.81 -3.13
CA ILE A 50 -5.55 -0.78 -2.38
C ILE A 50 -4.45 -1.49 -3.14
N GLY A 51 -4.77 -2.60 -3.83
CA GLY A 51 -3.83 -3.28 -4.70
C GLY A 51 -3.35 -2.39 -5.85
N GLU A 52 -4.25 -1.66 -6.50
CA GLU A 52 -3.90 -0.67 -7.52
C GLU A 52 -3.02 0.46 -6.96
N ARG A 53 -3.40 1.03 -5.80
CA ARG A 53 -2.62 2.11 -5.18
C ARG A 53 -1.21 1.69 -4.77
N ILE A 54 -1.05 0.47 -4.25
CA ILE A 54 0.26 -0.07 -3.89
C ILE A 54 1.11 -0.22 -5.16
N ARG A 55 0.56 -0.78 -6.24
CA ARG A 55 1.26 -0.90 -7.53
C ARG A 55 1.71 0.45 -8.08
N GLN A 56 0.82 1.44 -8.12
CA GLN A 56 1.15 2.80 -8.57
C GLN A 56 2.28 3.42 -7.74
N ARG A 57 2.21 3.26 -6.41
CA ARG A 57 3.24 3.76 -5.51
C ARG A 57 4.58 3.08 -5.79
N ASP A 58 4.58 1.76 -5.96
CA ASP A 58 5.79 0.98 -6.16
C ASP A 58 6.44 1.33 -7.51
N GLN A 59 5.65 1.56 -8.57
CA GLN A 59 6.15 2.10 -9.83
C GLN A 59 6.86 3.45 -9.66
N VAL A 60 6.25 4.40 -8.94
CA VAL A 60 6.86 5.72 -8.68
C VAL A 60 8.16 5.58 -7.90
N TRP A 61 8.25 4.64 -6.96
CA TRP A 61 9.49 4.37 -6.22
C TRP A 61 10.58 3.78 -7.11
N GLU A 62 10.23 2.88 -8.02
CA GLU A 62 11.15 2.30 -8.99
C GLU A 62 11.69 3.35 -9.95
N GLU A 63 10.83 4.23 -10.48
CA GLU A 63 11.24 5.36 -11.32
C GLU A 63 12.18 6.31 -10.57
N ASN A 64 11.83 6.68 -9.33
CA ASN A 64 12.69 7.49 -8.49
C ASN A 64 14.05 6.83 -8.23
N ARG A 65 14.07 5.52 -7.97
CA ARG A 65 15.31 4.76 -7.78
C ARG A 65 16.16 4.78 -9.06
N ARG A 66 15.53 4.59 -10.22
CA ARG A 66 16.20 4.64 -11.53
C ARG A 66 16.80 6.01 -11.80
N LEU A 67 16.05 7.08 -11.58
CA LEU A 67 16.52 8.45 -11.79
C LEU A 67 17.70 8.78 -10.86
N LYS A 68 17.61 8.41 -9.58
CA LYS A 68 18.72 8.58 -8.62
C LYS A 68 19.95 7.80 -9.03
N HIS A 69 19.79 6.59 -9.56
CA HIS A 69 20.91 5.80 -10.07
C HIS A 69 21.57 6.47 -11.28
N ALA A 70 20.78 6.86 -12.29
CA ALA A 70 21.29 7.53 -13.48
C ALA A 70 22.02 8.84 -13.13
N LEU A 71 21.46 9.64 -12.23
CA LEU A 71 22.10 10.86 -11.74
C LEU A 71 23.43 10.55 -11.06
N ARG A 72 23.50 9.51 -10.23
CA ARG A 72 24.74 9.11 -9.56
C ARG A 72 25.81 8.67 -10.55
N THR A 73 25.44 7.87 -11.55
CA THR A 73 26.36 7.44 -12.61
C THR A 73 26.93 8.64 -13.36
N TRP A 74 26.06 9.55 -13.80
CA TRP A 74 26.45 10.78 -14.48
C TRP A 74 27.37 11.65 -13.61
N GLN A 75 27.05 11.82 -12.32
CA GLN A 75 27.90 12.58 -11.39
C GLN A 75 29.29 11.95 -11.23
N SER A 76 29.40 10.62 -11.20
CA SER A 76 30.68 9.92 -11.12
C SER A 76 31.54 10.13 -12.38
N GLU A 77 30.94 10.01 -13.56
CA GLU A 77 31.63 10.27 -14.84
C GLU A 77 32.17 11.71 -14.93
N HIS A 78 31.39 12.68 -14.45
CA HIS A 78 31.78 14.09 -14.44
C HIS A 78 32.78 14.46 -13.33
N ALA A 79 32.79 13.73 -12.21
CA ALA A 79 33.80 13.91 -11.16
C ALA A 79 35.19 13.45 -11.62
N THR A 80 35.26 12.34 -12.37
CA THR A 80 36.51 11.83 -12.96
C THR A 80 37.09 12.82 -13.98
N THR A 81 36.27 13.39 -14.85
CA THR A 81 36.73 14.39 -15.84
C THR A 81 37.20 15.71 -15.22
N ARG A 82 36.77 16.05 -14.00
CA ARG A 82 37.26 17.24 -13.26
C ARG A 82 38.60 17.01 -12.56
N HIS A 83 38.97 15.75 -12.29
CA HIS A 83 40.28 15.41 -11.70
C HIS A 83 41.40 15.23 -12.75
N GLU A 84 41.06 15.12 -14.03
CA GLU A 84 42.02 14.95 -15.14
C GLU A 84 42.43 16.27 -15.82
N ARG A 85 41.98 17.44 -15.34
CA ARG A 85 42.41 18.78 -15.78
C ARG A 85 43.08 19.53 -14.65
#